data_AF-A0A4C2ABG5-F1
#
_entry.id   AF-A0A4C2ABG5-F1
#
_cell.length_a   1.000
_cell.length_b   1.000
_cell.length_c   1.000
_cell.angle_alpha   90.00
_cell.angle_beta   90.00
_cell.angle_gamma   90.00
#
_symmetry.space_group_name_H-M   'P 1'
#
loop_
_entity.id
_entity.type
_entity.pdbx_description
1 polymer ?
#
loop_
_entity_poly.entity_id
_entity_poly.type
_entity_poly.pdbx_seq_one_letter_code
_entity_poly.pdbx_strand_id
1 'polypeptide(L)'
;MRNAFLEFAALTIAIQDVTQTMCKNILNIYKKGDIEQLKRKLEENEGTIYNNKSSQYILGDARQNMAAYNDTCGLVYLDEQATKITGKAKYNPENDPIVVMTRDKGSLGRKNPENDEKLSKENDQDYSETFTDWETPKITWINGVPGCGKTTWIVQKFDNKRDCRDH
;
A
#
# COMPACT_ATOMS: atom_id res chain seq x y z
N MET A 1 -9.58 19.58 11.12
CA MET A 1 -8.92 18.28 10.89
C MET A 1 -9.76 17.35 10.03
N ARG A 2 -11.06 17.19 10.29
CA ARG A 2 -11.96 16.36 9.48
C ARG A 2 -11.84 16.58 7.97
N ASN A 3 -11.89 17.83 7.49
CA ASN A 3 -11.75 18.12 6.05
C ASN A 3 -10.41 17.64 5.45
N ALA A 4 -9.29 17.90 6.14
CA ALA A 4 -7.97 17.45 5.68
C ALA A 4 -7.83 15.91 5.68
N PHE A 5 -8.50 15.23 6.61
CA PHE A 5 -8.54 13.77 6.63
C PHE A 5 -9.36 13.22 5.47
N LEU A 6 -10.52 13.80 5.18
CA LEU A 6 -11.34 13.43 4.02
C LEU A 6 -10.62 13.67 2.70
N GLU A 7 -9.92 14.81 2.56
CA GLU A 7 -9.07 15.09 1.40
C GLU A 7 -7.94 14.05 1.26
N PHE A 8 -7.29 13.67 2.36
CA PHE A 8 -6.27 12.62 2.37
C PHE A 8 -6.82 11.24 1.98
N ALA A 9 -8.01 10.89 2.49
CA ALA A 9 -8.69 9.64 2.15
C ALA A 9 -9.06 9.61 0.66
N ALA A 10 -9.66 10.68 0.13
CA ALA A 10 -10.00 10.81 -1.28
C ALA A 10 -8.76 10.70 -2.18
N LEU A 11 -7.64 11.36 -1.82
CA LEU A 11 -6.38 11.24 -2.54
C LEU A 11 -5.86 9.80 -2.52
N THR A 12 -5.94 9.13 -1.37
CA THR A 12 -5.50 7.74 -1.22
C THR A 12 -6.32 6.83 -2.13
N ILE A 13 -7.66 6.93 -2.10
CA ILE A 13 -8.58 6.17 -2.95
C ILE A 13 -8.27 6.38 -4.44
N ALA A 14 -8.13 7.64 -4.88
CA ALA A 14 -7.80 7.95 -6.26
C ALA A 14 -6.47 7.32 -6.71
N ILE A 15 -5.45 7.30 -5.84
CA ILE A 15 -4.18 6.62 -6.11
C ILE A 15 -4.39 5.10 -6.23
N GLN A 16 -5.26 4.50 -5.42
CA GLN A 16 -5.57 3.07 -5.50
C GLN A 16 -6.21 2.73 -6.85
N ASP A 17 -7.19 3.50 -7.29
CA ASP A 17 -7.93 3.26 -8.54
C ASP A 17 -7.01 3.35 -9.76
N VAL A 18 -6.12 4.34 -9.79
CA VAL A 18 -5.11 4.48 -10.83
C VAL A 18 -4.18 3.26 -10.84
N THR A 19 -3.72 2.83 -9.67
CA THR A 19 -2.82 1.67 -9.53
C THR A 19 -3.51 0.38 -9.99
N GLN A 20 -4.75 0.14 -9.57
CA GLN A 20 -5.54 -1.02 -9.99
C GLN A 20 -5.76 -1.04 -11.49
N THR A 21 -6.19 0.08 -12.07
CA THR A 21 -6.45 0.20 -13.50
C THR A 21 -5.18 -0.09 -14.31
N MET A 22 -4.05 0.46 -13.87
CA MET A 22 -2.75 0.21 -14.48
C MET A 22 -2.36 -1.27 -14.42
N CYS A 23 -2.41 -1.89 -13.24
CA CYS A 23 -2.08 -3.31 -13.07
C CYS A 23 -3.00 -4.23 -13.88
N LYS A 24 -4.30 -3.94 -13.90
CA LYS A 24 -5.29 -4.67 -14.70
C LYS A 24 -4.99 -4.59 -16.19
N ASN A 25 -4.60 -3.42 -16.68
CA ASN A 25 -4.19 -3.25 -18.08
C ASN A 25 -2.93 -4.07 -18.41
N ILE A 26 -1.92 -4.06 -17.55
CA ILE A 26 -0.70 -4.89 -17.70
C ILE A 26 -1.06 -6.37 -17.72
N LEU A 27 -1.90 -6.83 -16.79
CA LEU A 27 -2.33 -8.23 -16.71
C LEU A 27 -3.10 -8.66 -17.95
N ASN A 28 -3.96 -7.79 -18.49
CA ASN A 28 -4.71 -8.06 -19.72
C ASN A 28 -3.78 -8.22 -20.93
N ILE A 29 -2.73 -7.39 -21.04
CA ILE A 29 -1.73 -7.52 -22.10
C ILE A 29 -0.98 -8.85 -21.97
N TYR A 30 -0.60 -9.25 -20.75
CA TYR A 30 0.00 -10.54 -20.49
C TYR A 30 -0.91 -11.71 -20.91
N LYS A 31 -2.18 -11.68 -20.54
CA LYS A 31 -3.17 -12.71 -20.91
C LYS A 31 -3.39 -12.82 -22.43
N LYS A 32 -3.26 -11.71 -23.16
CA LYS A 32 -3.33 -11.68 -24.64
C LYS A 32 -2.08 -12.20 -25.33
N GLY A 33 -0.96 -12.34 -24.60
CA GLY A 33 0.31 -12.83 -25.14
C GLY A 33 1.10 -11.78 -25.94
N ASP A 34 0.76 -10.49 -25.85
CA ASP A 34 1.52 -9.42 -26.51
C ASP A 34 2.76 -9.04 -25.69
N ILE A 35 3.85 -9.77 -25.92
CA ILE A 35 5.08 -9.65 -25.14
C ILE A 35 5.80 -8.31 -25.37
N GLU A 36 5.74 -7.73 -26.57
CA GLU A 36 6.40 -6.45 -26.84
C GLU A 36 5.72 -5.29 -26.11
N GLN A 37 4.39 -5.23 -26.20
CA GLN A 37 3.61 -4.23 -25.47
C GLN A 37 3.77 -4.43 -23.95
N LEU A 38 3.79 -5.69 -23.50
CA LEU A 38 3.98 -6.01 -22.09
C LEU A 38 5.33 -5.51 -21.56
N LYS A 39 6.43 -5.79 -22.26
CA LYS A 39 7.76 -5.34 -21.84
C LYS A 39 7.82 -3.82 -21.70
N ARG A 40 7.29 -3.08 -22.68
CA ARG A 40 7.24 -1.61 -22.64
C ARG A 40 6.45 -1.11 -21.44
N LYS A 41 5.27 -1.69 -21.19
CA LYS A 41 4.42 -1.29 -20.05
C LYS A 41 5.02 -1.63 -18.70
N LEU A 42 5.73 -2.76 -18.59
CA LEU A 42 6.46 -3.11 -17.38
C LEU A 42 7.62 -2.14 -17.14
N GLU A 43 8.37 -1.75 -18.17
CA GLU A 43 9.45 -0.77 -18.04
C GLU A 43 8.95 0.61 -17.61
N GLU A 44 7.90 1.13 -18.25
CA GLU A 44 7.25 2.42 -17.91
C GLU A 44 6.80 2.51 -16.45
N ASN A 45 6.40 1.38 -15.87
CA ASN A 45 5.81 1.30 -14.54
C ASN A 45 6.70 0.61 -13.51
N GLU A 46 7.95 0.32 -13.88
CA GLU A 46 8.90 -0.45 -13.07
C GLU A 46 8.23 -1.71 -12.49
N GLY A 47 7.54 -2.44 -13.38
CA GLY A 47 6.68 -3.56 -13.05
C GLY A 47 7.28 -4.92 -13.38
N THR A 48 6.68 -5.95 -12.79
CA THR A 48 7.07 -7.34 -12.93
C THR A 48 5.84 -8.25 -12.87
N ILE A 49 5.84 -9.33 -13.67
CA ILE A 49 4.89 -10.43 -13.58
C ILE A 49 5.49 -11.53 -12.71
N TYR A 50 4.74 -11.97 -11.71
CA TYR A 50 5.13 -12.95 -10.73
C TYR A 50 4.14 -14.12 -10.68
N ASN A 51 4.67 -15.32 -10.54
CA ASN A 51 3.88 -16.49 -10.22
C ASN A 51 3.95 -16.73 -8.71
N ASN A 52 2.86 -16.42 -8.01
CA ASN A 52 2.71 -16.57 -6.57
C ASN A 52 2.67 -18.04 -6.13
N LYS A 53 2.24 -18.96 -7.00
CA LYS A 53 2.19 -20.40 -6.71
C LYS A 53 3.57 -21.05 -6.76
N SER A 54 4.35 -20.80 -7.82
CA SER A 54 5.72 -21.33 -7.95
C SER A 54 6.78 -20.44 -7.29
N SER A 55 6.38 -19.25 -6.83
CA SER A 55 7.25 -18.20 -6.32
C SER A 55 8.37 -17.83 -7.28
N GLN A 56 8.02 -17.53 -8.54
CA GLN A 56 8.97 -17.22 -9.61
C GLN A 56 8.60 -15.95 -10.37
N TYR A 57 9.61 -15.16 -10.71
CA TYR A 57 9.47 -14.03 -11.63
C TYR A 57 9.36 -14.53 -13.06
N ILE A 58 8.30 -14.12 -13.75
CA ILE A 58 8.04 -14.49 -15.14
C ILE A 58 8.68 -13.47 -16.08
N LEU A 59 8.48 -12.17 -15.83
CA LEU A 59 8.95 -11.09 -16.69
C LEU A 59 9.05 -9.77 -15.91
N GLY A 60 10.10 -8.98 -16.15
CA GLY A 60 10.34 -7.71 -15.46
C GLY A 60 11.41 -7.84 -14.38
N ASP A 61 11.75 -6.71 -13.75
CA ASP A 61 12.82 -6.61 -12.76
C ASP A 61 12.25 -6.39 -11.36
N ALA A 62 12.61 -7.29 -10.44
CA ALA A 62 12.06 -7.31 -9.10
C ALA A 62 12.67 -6.21 -8.23
N ARG A 63 11.87 -5.22 -7.87
CA ARG A 63 12.28 -4.09 -7.02
C ARG A 63 11.58 -4.07 -5.65
N GLN A 64 12.14 -3.32 -4.71
CA GLN A 64 11.52 -3.10 -3.40
C GLN A 64 10.34 -2.11 -3.52
N ASN A 65 9.37 -2.19 -2.60
CA ASN A 65 8.18 -1.32 -2.53
C ASN A 65 7.27 -1.41 -3.77
N MET A 66 6.87 -2.62 -4.15
CA MET A 66 5.91 -2.83 -5.23
C MET A 66 4.51 -3.06 -4.69
N ALA A 67 3.52 -2.39 -5.29
CA ALA A 67 2.12 -2.75 -5.15
C ALA A 67 1.88 -4.02 -5.98
N ALA A 68 1.18 -5.00 -5.40
CA ALA A 68 0.86 -6.26 -6.04
C ALA A 68 -0.63 -6.32 -6.37
N TYR A 69 -0.97 -6.91 -7.53
CA TYR A 69 -2.33 -7.02 -8.03
C TYR A 69 -2.56 -8.40 -8.66
N ASN A 70 -3.74 -9.00 -8.43
CA ASN A 70 -4.22 -10.15 -9.17
C ASN A 70 -5.66 -9.92 -9.68
N ASP A 71 -6.11 -10.71 -10.66
CA ASP A 71 -7.39 -10.44 -11.31
C ASP A 71 -8.60 -10.73 -10.41
N THR A 72 -8.46 -11.71 -9.51
CA THR A 72 -9.55 -12.18 -8.66
C THR A 72 -9.83 -11.25 -7.49
N CYS A 73 -8.80 -10.67 -6.87
CA CYS A 73 -8.89 -9.94 -5.60
C CYS A 73 -8.46 -8.48 -5.71
N GLY A 74 -7.99 -8.03 -6.88
CA GLY A 74 -7.50 -6.67 -7.04
C GLY A 74 -6.12 -6.51 -6.40
N LEU A 75 -5.92 -5.46 -5.60
CA LEU A 75 -4.65 -5.25 -4.89
C LEU A 75 -4.48 -6.31 -3.79
N VAL A 76 -3.31 -6.94 -3.78
CA VAL A 76 -2.93 -8.00 -2.83
C VAL A 76 -1.71 -7.60 -2.01
N TYR A 77 -1.58 -8.20 -0.83
CA TYR A 77 -0.56 -7.83 0.15
C TYR A 77 0.49 -8.91 0.28
N LEU A 78 1.72 -8.49 0.57
CA LEU A 78 2.81 -9.40 0.90
C LEU A 78 2.52 -10.04 2.26
N ASP A 79 2.46 -11.36 2.30
CA ASP A 79 2.46 -12.14 3.53
C ASP A 79 3.89 -12.16 4.08
N GLU A 80 4.17 -11.26 5.03
CA GLU A 80 5.49 -11.14 5.63
C GLU A 80 5.92 -12.43 6.36
N GLN A 81 4.97 -13.17 6.95
CA GLN A 81 5.29 -14.38 7.71
C GLN A 81 5.65 -15.51 6.74
N ALA A 82 4.81 -15.78 5.76
CA ALA A 82 5.08 -16.78 4.73
C ALA A 82 6.35 -16.43 3.93
N THR A 83 6.59 -15.14 3.68
CA THR A 83 7.80 -14.67 3.00
C THR A 83 9.05 -14.93 3.85
N LYS A 84 9.01 -14.68 5.16
CA LYS A 84 10.12 -14.98 6.08
C LYS A 84 10.41 -16.48 6.15
N ILE A 85 9.36 -17.32 6.15
CA ILE A 85 9.51 -18.78 6.23
C ILE A 85 10.10 -19.36 4.94
N THR A 86 9.61 -18.91 3.79
CA THR A 86 10.01 -19.49 2.49
C THR A 86 11.22 -18.80 1.85
N GLY A 87 11.60 -17.62 2.34
CA GLY A 87 12.62 -16.76 1.74
C GLY A 87 12.20 -16.16 0.40
N LYS A 88 10.95 -16.33 -0.03
CA LYS A 88 10.41 -15.84 -1.30
C LYS A 88 9.12 -15.07 -1.07
N ALA A 89 8.89 -14.05 -1.88
CA ALA A 89 7.67 -13.24 -1.78
C ALA A 89 6.42 -14.13 -1.90
N LYS A 90 5.48 -13.96 -0.97
CA LYS A 90 4.18 -14.62 -0.99
C LYS A 90 3.09 -13.60 -0.81
N TYR A 91 2.04 -13.68 -1.63
CA TYR A 91 0.95 -12.70 -1.64
C TYR A 91 -0.38 -13.33 -1.27
N ASN A 92 -1.17 -12.64 -0.45
CA ASN A 92 -2.49 -13.07 -0.04
C ASN A 92 -3.61 -12.21 -0.65
N PRO A 93 -4.74 -12.83 -1.05
CA PRO A 93 -5.00 -14.27 -1.06
C PRO A 93 -4.40 -15.00 -2.29
N GLU A 94 -4.05 -16.28 -2.15
CA GLU A 94 -3.39 -17.09 -3.20
C GLU A 94 -4.30 -17.55 -4.37
N ASN A 95 -5.53 -17.04 -4.46
CA ASN A 95 -6.56 -17.55 -5.38
C ASN A 95 -6.18 -17.47 -6.88
N ASP A 96 -5.43 -16.45 -7.28
CA ASP A 96 -4.86 -16.32 -8.63
C ASP A 96 -3.34 -16.37 -8.54
N PRO A 97 -2.67 -17.34 -9.21
CA PRO A 97 -1.22 -17.46 -9.16
C PRO A 97 -0.51 -16.31 -9.88
N ILE A 98 -1.15 -15.59 -10.80
CA ILE A 98 -0.48 -14.53 -11.55
C ILE A 98 -0.68 -13.19 -10.86
N VAL A 99 0.44 -12.59 -10.46
CA VAL A 99 0.48 -11.31 -9.77
C VAL A 99 1.27 -10.32 -10.62
N VAL A 100 0.68 -9.15 -10.86
CA VAL A 100 1.39 -7.98 -11.39
C VAL A 100 1.91 -7.19 -10.21
N MET A 101 3.21 -6.95 -10.19
CA MET A 101 3.85 -6.06 -9.24
C MET A 101 4.28 -4.81 -9.97
N THR A 102 4.02 -3.62 -9.44
CA THR A 102 4.49 -2.35 -10.01
C THR A 102 5.03 -1.48 -8.92
N ARG A 103 6.00 -0.62 -9.24
CA ARG A 103 6.50 0.36 -8.27
C ARG A 103 5.33 1.16 -7.71
N ASP A 104 5.24 1.15 -6.39
CA ASP A 104 4.28 1.96 -5.70
C ASP A 104 4.74 3.42 -5.71
N LYS A 105 4.07 4.24 -6.52
CA LYS A 105 4.40 5.67 -6.67
C LYS A 105 3.74 6.55 -5.60
N GLY A 106 2.96 5.99 -4.67
CA GLY A 106 2.21 6.83 -3.73
C GLY A 106 1.42 6.15 -2.61
N SER A 107 1.48 4.83 -2.40
CA SER A 107 0.86 4.24 -1.21
C SER A 107 1.75 4.54 0.00
N LEU A 108 1.38 5.60 0.70
CA LEU A 108 1.81 5.84 2.07
C LEU A 108 1.31 4.67 2.92
N GLY A 109 2.16 3.66 3.09
CA GLY A 109 2.11 2.73 4.21
C GLY A 109 0.85 1.87 4.30
N ARG A 110 0.57 1.05 3.28
CA ARG A 110 -0.30 -0.12 3.50
C ARG A 110 0.45 -1.21 4.25
N LYS A 111 0.50 -1.07 5.58
CA LYS A 111 1.00 -2.13 6.46
C LYS A 111 -0.10 -3.02 7.05
N ASN A 112 -1.38 -2.65 6.97
CA ASN A 112 -2.47 -3.42 7.59
C ASN A 112 -3.74 -3.50 6.72
N PRO A 113 -4.18 -4.72 6.32
CA PRO A 113 -5.44 -4.92 5.60
C PRO A 113 -6.68 -4.51 6.41
N GLU A 114 -6.64 -4.54 7.76
CA GLU A 114 -7.74 -4.07 8.62
C GLU A 114 -8.04 -2.57 8.47
N ASN A 115 -7.02 -1.75 8.22
CA ASN A 115 -7.20 -0.31 8.07
C ASN A 115 -7.76 0.03 6.68
N ASP A 116 -7.36 -0.72 5.67
CA ASP A 116 -7.88 -0.60 4.30
C ASP A 116 -9.31 -1.13 4.18
N GLU A 117 -9.67 -2.17 4.94
CA GLU A 117 -11.04 -2.70 4.99
C GLU A 117 -12.00 -1.69 5.65
N LYS A 118 -11.54 -0.97 6.69
CA LYS A 118 -12.32 0.13 7.28
C LYS A 118 -12.51 1.29 6.31
N LEU A 119 -11.47 1.66 5.57
CA LEU A 119 -11.57 2.73 4.57
C LEU A 119 -12.39 2.33 3.33
N SER A 120 -12.43 1.05 2.96
CA SER A 120 -13.13 0.56 1.76
C SER A 120 -14.58 0.15 2.00
N LYS A 121 -14.97 -0.23 3.23
CA LYS A 121 -16.38 -0.45 3.62
C LYS A 121 -17.17 0.86 3.77
N GLU A 122 -16.48 1.99 3.88
CA GLU A 122 -17.07 3.33 3.98
C GLU A 122 -17.44 3.94 2.61
N ASN A 123 -17.19 3.25 1.50
CA ASN A 123 -17.48 3.75 0.14
C ASN A 123 -18.95 4.08 -0.13
N ASP A 124 -19.89 3.53 0.65
CA ASP A 124 -21.34 3.78 0.54
C ASP A 124 -21.91 4.63 1.69
N GLN A 125 -21.09 4.97 2.70
CA GLN A 125 -21.53 5.78 3.83
C GLN A 125 -21.03 7.20 3.67
N ASP A 126 -21.94 8.14 3.91
CA ASP A 126 -21.57 9.53 4.17
C ASP A 126 -20.48 9.51 5.25
N TYR A 127 -19.22 9.77 4.84
CA TYR A 127 -18.07 9.92 5.73
C TYR A 127 -18.31 10.98 6.82
N SER A 128 -19.47 11.64 6.85
CA SER A 128 -19.88 12.43 7.97
C SER A 128 -20.16 11.60 9.25
N GLU A 129 -20.74 10.40 9.14
CA GLU A 129 -21.18 9.65 10.33
C GLU A 129 -20.05 8.91 11.07
N THR A 130 -19.00 8.46 10.38
CA THR A 130 -17.93 7.64 10.99
C THR A 130 -16.89 8.41 11.83
N PHE A 131 -16.93 9.75 11.82
CA PHE A 131 -16.01 10.60 12.61
C PHE A 131 -16.69 11.30 13.79
N THR A 132 -17.96 10.99 14.11
CA THR A 132 -18.64 11.59 15.27
C THR A 132 -17.94 11.22 16.58
N ASP A 133 -17.31 10.06 16.63
CA ASP A 133 -16.68 9.50 17.83
C ASP A 133 -15.16 9.78 17.91
N TRP A 134 -14.61 10.56 16.96
CA TRP A 134 -13.19 10.86 16.96
C TRP A 134 -12.84 11.93 18.00
N GLU A 135 -12.24 11.52 19.12
CA GLU A 135 -11.64 12.46 20.06
C GLU A 135 -10.49 13.22 19.38
N THR A 136 -10.66 14.53 19.22
CA THR A 136 -9.64 15.37 18.61
C THR A 136 -8.46 15.48 19.58
N PRO A 137 -7.27 14.94 19.25
CA PRO A 137 -6.13 15.03 20.14
C PRO A 137 -5.66 16.48 20.24
N LYS A 138 -5.07 16.82 21.39
CA LYS A 138 -4.42 18.11 21.56
C LYS A 138 -3.11 18.13 20.75
N ILE A 139 -3.15 18.78 19.58
CA ILE A 139 -1.97 18.93 18.72
C ILE A 139 -1.16 20.15 19.19
N THR A 140 0.13 19.94 19.45
CA THR A 140 1.09 21.01 19.72
C THR A 140 2.11 21.06 18.59
N TRP A 141 2.23 22.21 17.94
CA TRP A 141 3.20 22.42 16.87
C TRP A 141 4.54 22.88 17.43
N ILE A 142 5.61 22.13 17.14
CA ILE A 142 6.98 22.45 17.59
C ILE A 142 7.78 22.98 16.40
N ASN A 143 7.92 24.31 16.36
CA ASN A 143 8.80 24.98 15.40
C ASN A 143 10.27 24.86 15.82
N GLY A 144 11.17 24.69 14.86
CA GLY A 144 12.60 24.71 15.16
C GLY A 144 13.46 24.88 13.92
N VAL A 145 14.52 25.69 14.05
CA VAL A 145 15.51 25.97 12.99
C VAL A 145 16.32 24.72 12.60
N PRO A 146 17.00 24.69 11.45
CA PRO A 146 17.92 23.60 11.12
C PRO A 146 18.95 23.39 12.25
N GLY A 147 19.20 22.13 12.63
CA GLY A 147 20.17 21.79 13.67
C GLY A 147 19.72 21.94 15.13
N CYS A 148 18.51 22.44 15.44
CA CYS A 148 18.06 22.61 16.84
C CYS A 148 17.76 21.32 17.63
N GLY A 149 18.07 20.14 17.07
CA GLY A 149 17.95 18.88 17.79
C GLY A 149 16.52 18.38 18.03
N LYS A 150 15.54 18.70 17.17
CA LYS A 150 14.14 18.23 17.30
C LYS A 150 14.03 16.72 17.55
N THR A 151 14.79 15.92 16.81
CA THR A 151 14.81 14.46 16.98
C THR A 151 15.31 14.07 18.38
N THR A 152 16.40 14.69 18.84
CA THR A 152 16.94 14.48 20.20
C THR A 152 15.93 14.85 21.27
N TRP A 153 15.23 15.97 21.08
CA TRP A 153 14.19 16.44 22.00
C TRP A 153 13.03 15.43 22.10
N ILE A 154 12.58 14.85 20.97
CA ILE A 154 11.54 13.81 20.97
C ILE A 154 12.03 12.58 21.75
N VAL A 155 13.23 12.07 21.46
CA VAL A 155 13.80 10.90 22.15
C VAL A 155 13.88 11.10 23.67
N GLN A 156 14.20 12.32 24.12
CA GLN A 156 14.27 12.64 25.54
C GLN A 156 12.91 12.81 26.23
N LYS A 157 11.86 13.14 25.47
CA LYS A 157 10.51 13.39 26.00
C LYS A 157 9.54 12.23 25.80
N PHE A 158 9.90 11.28 24.94
CA PHE A 158 9.12 10.08 24.68
C PHE A 158 9.11 9.17 25.91
N ASP A 159 7.92 8.80 26.35
CA ASP A 159 7.71 7.85 27.42
C ASP A 159 7.06 6.58 26.85
N ASN A 160 7.82 5.48 26.76
CA ASN A 160 7.34 4.22 26.21
C ASN A 160 6.05 3.71 26.89
N LYS A 161 5.81 4.03 28.18
CA LYS A 161 4.61 3.55 28.89
C LYS A 161 3.36 4.36 28.59
N ARG A 162 3.53 5.62 28.19
CA ARG A 162 2.42 6.55 27.92
C ARG A 162 2.17 6.73 26.43
N ASP A 163 3.24 6.75 25.65
CA ASP A 163 3.25 7.18 24.25
C ASP A 163 3.25 5.99 23.27
N CYS A 164 3.42 4.75 23.75
CA CYS A 164 3.15 3.52 22.99
C CYS A 164 1.74 3.01 23.31
N ARG A 165 1.07 2.37 22.33
CA ARG A 165 -0.10 1.53 22.63
C ARG A 165 0.39 0.19 23.18
N ASP A 166 -0.10 -0.19 24.35
CA ASP A 166 0.01 -1.56 24.84
C ASP A 166 -0.69 -2.49 23.83
N HIS A 167 0.00 -3.55 23.41
CA HIS A 167 -0.51 -4.58 22.51
C HIS A 167 -1.38 -5.59 23.25
#